data_AF-R1ESS7-F1
#
_entry.id   AF-R1ESS7-F1
#
_cell.length_a   1.000
_cell.length_b   1.000
_cell.length_c   1.000
_cell.angle_alpha   90.00
_cell.angle_beta   90.00
_cell.angle_gamma   90.00
#
_symmetry.space_group_name_H-M   'P 1'
#
loop_
_entity.id
_entity.type
_entity.pdbx_description
1 polymer ?
#
loop_
_entity_poly.entity_id
_entity_poly.type
_entity_poly.pdbx_seq_one_letter_code
_entity_poly.pdbx_strand_id
1 'polypeptide(L)'
;MIAKHLLFYLSRSCVFLFSLLVLSRNNAISNASSPAALDRKECVVQPGGSNATDDAVAIRQAFHECGHGGKVVFLNETYYVNSIMNTTGLEDCDIELHGTLLDIYVNNTSHTSSSARNTDGADTIYASNITFNRWHVVNGDDGISAKANSSDIYVYDTILEDGQGLAMGSIGQFPGWYEYIENFYARNITLINTRWAM
;
A
#
# COMPACT_ATOMS: atom_id res chain seq x y z
N MET A 1 10.95 -33.68 11.83
CA MET A 1 10.45 -34.53 10.71
C MET A 1 10.15 -33.59 9.55
N ILE A 2 10.97 -33.61 8.49
CA ILE A 2 10.63 -33.99 7.09
C ILE A 2 9.73 -32.92 6.43
N ALA A 3 10.03 -32.23 5.33
CA ALA A 3 10.95 -32.37 4.19
C ALA A 3 11.24 -30.97 3.59
N LYS A 4 12.49 -30.61 3.25
CA LYS A 4 13.13 -30.62 1.90
C LYS A 4 12.42 -29.82 0.80
N HIS A 5 13.15 -28.80 0.32
CA HIS A 5 13.17 -28.19 -1.01
C HIS A 5 12.20 -28.71 -2.08
N LEU A 6 11.51 -27.76 -2.72
CA LEU A 6 11.30 -27.82 -4.17
C LEU A 6 11.26 -26.41 -4.77
N LEU A 7 12.43 -25.95 -5.21
CA LEU A 7 12.58 -24.92 -6.23
C LEU A 7 12.23 -25.55 -7.59
N PHE A 8 11.31 -24.96 -8.34
CA PHE A 8 11.23 -25.13 -9.79
C PHE A 8 11.29 -23.76 -10.46
N TYR A 9 12.51 -23.36 -10.81
CA TYR A 9 12.77 -22.42 -11.89
C TYR A 9 12.63 -23.19 -13.21
N LEU A 10 11.68 -22.80 -14.08
CA LEU A 10 11.67 -23.26 -15.46
C LEU A 10 12.40 -22.24 -16.34
N SER A 11 13.66 -22.57 -16.63
CA SER A 11 14.51 -21.93 -17.63
C SER A 11 13.98 -22.21 -19.04
N ARG A 12 13.74 -21.14 -19.83
CA ARG A 12 13.47 -21.21 -21.27
C ARG A 12 14.77 -21.38 -22.04
N SER A 13 14.93 -22.47 -22.81
CA SER A 13 15.70 -22.49 -24.08
C SER A 13 15.64 -23.85 -24.81
N CYS A 14 15.49 -23.78 -26.15
CA CYS A 14 15.65 -24.80 -27.21
C CYS A 14 14.63 -25.97 -27.21
N VAL A 15 13.95 -26.31 -28.30
CA VAL A 15 14.48 -26.71 -29.62
C VAL A 15 13.51 -26.34 -30.75
N PHE A 16 14.04 -25.76 -31.83
CA PHE A 16 13.36 -25.64 -33.13
C PHE A 16 13.44 -26.98 -33.87
N LEU A 17 12.30 -27.53 -34.31
CA LEU A 17 12.26 -28.57 -35.35
C LEU A 17 11.09 -28.29 -36.29
N PHE A 18 11.45 -28.00 -37.53
CA PHE A 18 10.57 -27.72 -38.66
C PHE A 18 9.94 -29.03 -39.16
N SER A 19 8.61 -29.12 -39.17
CA SER A 19 7.86 -30.12 -39.94
C SER A 19 6.64 -29.44 -40.57
N LEU A 20 6.70 -29.29 -41.89
CA LEU A 20 5.68 -28.69 -42.75
C LEU A 20 4.55 -29.70 -43.00
N LEU A 21 3.34 -29.46 -42.50
CA LEU A 21 2.11 -30.07 -43.02
C LEU A 21 0.97 -29.04 -42.89
N VAL A 22 0.55 -28.51 -44.04
CA VAL A 22 -0.59 -27.61 -44.19
C VAL A 22 -1.87 -28.45 -44.18
N LEU A 23 -2.77 -28.20 -43.23
CA LEU A 23 -4.22 -28.39 -43.41
C LEU A 23 -4.98 -27.27 -42.68
N SER A 24 -5.78 -26.57 -43.47
CA SER A 24 -6.66 -25.47 -43.10
C SER A 24 -7.69 -25.87 -42.04
N ARG A 25 -7.79 -25.08 -40.96
CA ARG A 25 -9.05 -24.62 -40.33
C ARG A 25 -8.72 -23.55 -39.29
N ASN A 26 -9.50 -22.46 -39.35
CA ASN A 26 -9.46 -21.31 -38.45
C ASN A 26 -9.29 -21.73 -36.98
N ASN A 27 -8.20 -21.28 -36.35
CA ASN A 27 -8.13 -21.21 -34.90
C ASN A 27 -7.63 -19.84 -34.54
N ALA A 28 -8.44 -19.18 -33.70
CA ALA A 28 -8.28 -17.83 -33.24
C ALA A 28 -6.82 -17.55 -32.85
N ILE A 29 -6.36 -16.34 -33.18
CA ILE A 29 -5.28 -15.70 -32.46
C ILE A 29 -5.73 -15.68 -31.00
N SER A 30 -5.28 -16.63 -30.19
CA SER A 30 -5.30 -16.47 -28.75
C SER A 30 -4.24 -15.42 -28.47
N ASN A 31 -4.66 -14.16 -28.56
CA ASN A 31 -4.11 -13.12 -27.72
C ASN A 31 -4.15 -13.74 -26.33
N ALA A 32 -3.00 -14.13 -25.80
CA ALA A 32 -2.83 -14.23 -24.36
C ALA A 32 -3.03 -12.80 -23.87
N SER A 33 -4.29 -12.41 -23.70
CA SER A 33 -4.63 -11.35 -22.78
C SER A 33 -3.93 -11.73 -21.50
N SER A 34 -3.07 -10.83 -21.03
CA SER A 34 -2.77 -10.66 -19.61
C SER A 34 -3.97 -11.17 -18.79
N PRO A 35 -3.79 -11.90 -17.68
CA PRO A 35 -4.91 -12.22 -16.80
C PRO A 35 -5.69 -10.92 -16.64
N ALA A 36 -6.94 -10.93 -17.10
CA ALA A 36 -7.78 -9.75 -17.04
C ALA A 36 -7.74 -9.32 -15.57
N ALA A 37 -7.33 -8.07 -15.32
CA ALA A 37 -7.47 -7.48 -14.00
C ALA A 37 -8.88 -7.83 -13.53
N LEU A 38 -8.98 -8.61 -12.45
CA LEU A 38 -10.27 -8.92 -11.85
C LEU A 38 -10.97 -7.58 -11.67
N ASP A 39 -12.15 -7.42 -12.25
CA ASP A 39 -12.88 -6.15 -12.25
C ASP A 39 -13.36 -5.87 -10.82
N ARG A 40 -12.45 -5.34 -10.00
CA ARG A 40 -12.67 -5.01 -8.59
C ARG A 40 -13.60 -3.82 -8.52
N LYS A 41 -14.59 -3.87 -7.63
CA LYS A 41 -15.48 -2.73 -7.40
C LYS A 41 -14.62 -1.53 -6.95
N GLU A 42 -14.71 -0.42 -7.70
CA GLU A 42 -13.94 0.78 -7.42
C GLU A 42 -14.81 1.84 -6.71
N CYS A 43 -14.29 2.40 -5.63
CA CYS A 43 -14.88 3.49 -4.86
C CYS A 43 -13.95 4.70 -4.89
N VAL A 44 -14.32 5.74 -5.64
CA VAL A 44 -13.55 7.00 -5.69
C VAL A 44 -13.99 7.93 -4.56
N VAL A 45 -13.05 8.30 -3.68
CA VAL A 45 -13.30 9.21 -2.56
C VAL A 45 -13.36 10.65 -3.09
N GLN A 46 -14.53 11.28 -2.97
CA GLN A 46 -14.71 12.68 -3.34
C GLN A 46 -14.27 13.59 -2.19
N PRO A 47 -13.36 14.57 -2.41
CA PRO A 47 -12.95 15.52 -1.39
C PRO A 47 -14.05 16.57 -1.15
N GLY A 48 -14.19 17.02 0.09
CA GLY A 48 -15.10 18.06 0.51
C GLY A 48 -14.66 19.47 0.12
N GLY A 49 -13.44 19.62 -0.38
CA GLY A 49 -12.90 20.85 -0.99
C GLY A 49 -12.46 21.94 -0.01
N SER A 50 -12.70 21.79 1.29
CA SER A 50 -12.27 22.74 2.31
C SER A 50 -12.20 22.11 3.70
N ASN A 51 -11.50 22.78 4.62
CA ASN A 51 -11.41 22.36 6.02
C ASN A 51 -12.74 22.40 6.80
N ALA A 52 -13.78 23.02 6.25
CA ALA A 52 -15.12 23.05 6.84
C ALA A 52 -15.88 21.73 6.64
N THR A 53 -15.44 20.90 5.68
CA THR A 53 -16.02 19.59 5.39
C THR A 53 -15.12 18.52 5.99
N ASP A 54 -15.70 17.60 6.74
CA ASP A 54 -14.97 16.44 7.26
C ASP A 54 -15.02 15.26 6.27
N ASP A 55 -13.90 15.01 5.61
CA ASP A 55 -13.76 13.99 4.58
C ASP A 55 -13.72 12.56 5.14
N ALA A 56 -13.54 12.40 6.47
CA ALA A 56 -13.55 11.11 7.13
C ALA A 56 -14.83 10.31 6.84
N VAL A 57 -15.97 11.00 6.64
CA VAL A 57 -17.25 10.36 6.31
C VAL A 57 -17.19 9.69 4.94
N ALA A 58 -16.71 10.42 3.92
CA ALA A 58 -16.59 9.90 2.56
C ALA A 58 -15.58 8.75 2.50
N ILE A 59 -14.49 8.87 3.26
CA ILE A 59 -13.44 7.85 3.31
C ILE A 59 -13.95 6.56 3.97
N ARG A 60 -14.57 6.65 5.15
CA ARG A 60 -15.17 5.47 5.81
C ARG A 60 -16.23 4.82 4.95
N GLN A 61 -17.02 5.59 4.20
CA GLN A 61 -18.01 5.05 3.27
C GLN A 61 -17.35 4.26 2.13
N ALA A 62 -16.30 4.81 1.51
CA ALA A 62 -15.57 4.09 0.45
C ALA A 62 -14.95 2.79 0.96
N PHE A 63 -14.37 2.81 2.16
CA PHE A 63 -13.84 1.59 2.80
C PHE A 63 -14.92 0.60 3.21
N HIS A 64 -16.09 1.06 3.67
CA HIS A 64 -17.22 0.17 3.93
C HIS A 64 -17.67 -0.56 2.66
N GLU A 65 -17.67 0.14 1.53
CA GLU A 65 -18.20 -0.37 0.27
C GLU A 65 -17.21 -1.19 -0.57
N CYS A 66 -15.94 -0.84 -0.53
CA CYS A 66 -14.88 -1.43 -1.36
C CYS A 66 -13.72 -2.02 -0.54
N GLY A 67 -13.86 -2.08 0.80
CA GLY A 67 -12.84 -2.61 1.70
C GLY A 67 -12.65 -4.12 1.67
N HIS A 68 -13.48 -4.87 0.93
CA HIS A 68 -13.42 -6.33 0.85
C HIS A 68 -13.38 -6.79 -0.62
N GLY A 69 -12.19 -7.06 -1.15
CA GLY A 69 -11.98 -7.46 -2.56
C GLY A 69 -12.15 -6.32 -3.58
N GLY A 70 -12.23 -5.07 -3.11
CA GLY A 70 -12.47 -3.88 -3.93
C GLY A 70 -11.26 -2.95 -4.01
N LYS A 71 -11.46 -1.80 -4.66
CA LYS A 71 -10.45 -0.75 -4.79
C LYS A 71 -10.98 0.59 -4.30
N VAL A 72 -10.24 1.30 -3.46
CA VAL A 72 -10.56 2.65 -2.99
C VAL A 72 -9.55 3.63 -3.60
N VAL A 73 -10.03 4.64 -4.34
CA VAL A 73 -9.18 5.60 -5.06
C VAL A 73 -9.43 7.00 -4.51
N PHE A 74 -8.38 7.65 -4.01
CA PHE A 74 -8.40 9.05 -3.64
C PHE A 74 -7.82 9.86 -4.80
N LEU A 75 -8.51 10.91 -5.19
CA LEU A 75 -8.07 11.83 -6.23
C LEU A 75 -6.84 12.62 -5.77
N ASN A 76 -6.14 13.26 -6.72
CA ASN A 76 -5.02 14.16 -6.44
C ASN A 76 -5.50 15.51 -5.89
N GLU A 77 -6.12 15.45 -4.72
CA GLU A 77 -6.76 16.57 -4.03
C GLU A 77 -6.38 16.54 -2.53
N THR A 78 -6.70 17.61 -1.81
CA THR A 78 -6.48 17.67 -0.36
C THR A 78 -7.72 17.24 0.40
N TYR A 79 -7.57 16.29 1.32
CA TYR A 79 -8.63 15.79 2.18
C TYR A 79 -8.41 16.24 3.63
N TYR A 80 -9.46 16.78 4.24
CA TYR A 80 -9.47 17.26 5.63
C TYR A 80 -10.23 16.28 6.50
N VAL A 81 -9.51 15.50 7.29
CA VAL A 81 -10.10 14.46 8.15
C VAL A 81 -10.16 15.00 9.57
N ASN A 82 -11.33 15.51 9.95
CA ASN A 82 -11.56 16.16 11.22
C ASN A 82 -12.23 15.23 12.26
N SER A 83 -12.59 14.00 11.88
CA SER A 83 -13.07 12.96 12.79
C SER A 83 -12.28 11.66 12.67
N ILE A 84 -12.39 10.81 13.70
CA ILE A 84 -11.72 9.50 13.74
C ILE A 84 -12.10 8.67 12.52
N MET A 85 -11.09 8.28 11.75
CA MET A 85 -11.23 7.44 10.56
C MET A 85 -11.01 5.97 10.95
N ASN A 86 -12.04 5.35 11.53
CA ASN A 86 -11.98 3.94 11.90
C ASN A 86 -12.25 3.04 10.68
N THR A 87 -11.21 2.42 10.13
CA THR A 87 -11.25 1.59 8.91
C THR A 87 -10.75 0.18 9.22
N THR A 88 -11.50 -0.56 10.03
CA THR A 88 -11.18 -1.95 10.40
C THR A 88 -11.76 -2.96 9.42
N GLY A 89 -11.17 -4.16 9.38
CA GLY A 89 -11.74 -5.30 8.66
C GLY A 89 -11.56 -5.25 7.15
N LEU A 90 -10.58 -4.49 6.64
CA LEU A 90 -10.24 -4.52 5.22
C LEU A 90 -9.65 -5.89 4.85
N GLU A 91 -10.11 -6.47 3.75
CA GLU A 91 -9.68 -7.78 3.24
C GLU A 91 -9.49 -7.67 1.72
N ASP A 92 -8.29 -7.95 1.21
CA ASP A 92 -8.00 -7.87 -0.24
C ASP A 92 -8.47 -6.53 -0.87
N CYS A 93 -8.20 -5.41 -0.19
CA CYS A 93 -8.56 -4.07 -0.66
C CYS A 93 -7.33 -3.37 -1.27
N ASP A 94 -7.47 -2.90 -2.50
CA ASP A 94 -6.47 -2.05 -3.13
C ASP A 94 -6.77 -0.58 -2.81
N ILE A 95 -5.77 0.18 -2.36
CA ILE A 95 -5.95 1.60 -2.03
C ILE A 95 -4.99 2.42 -2.87
N GLU A 96 -5.52 3.28 -3.72
CA GLU A 96 -4.73 4.24 -4.49
C GLU A 96 -4.95 5.64 -3.89
N LEU A 97 -3.95 6.18 -3.20
CA LEU A 97 -3.98 7.56 -2.71
C LEU A 97 -3.20 8.44 -3.68
N HIS A 98 -3.85 9.32 -4.45
CA HIS A 98 -3.14 10.23 -5.35
C HIS A 98 -2.92 11.63 -4.75
N GLY A 99 -3.58 11.93 -3.62
CA GLY A 99 -3.67 13.24 -2.99
C GLY A 99 -3.04 13.33 -1.60
N THR A 100 -3.44 14.35 -0.84
CA THR A 100 -2.89 14.65 0.50
C THR A 100 -3.95 14.46 1.59
N LEU A 101 -3.62 13.71 2.64
CA LEU A 101 -4.46 13.56 3.83
C LEU A 101 -3.88 14.40 4.98
N LEU A 102 -4.67 15.30 5.54
CA LEU A 102 -4.27 16.19 6.62
C LEU A 102 -4.82 15.76 7.98
N ASP A 103 -4.04 16.00 9.03
CA ASP A 103 -4.48 15.97 10.44
C ASP A 103 -5.00 14.60 10.93
N ILE A 104 -4.40 13.51 10.44
CA ILE A 104 -4.81 12.14 10.79
C ILE A 104 -4.24 11.70 12.14
N TYR A 105 -5.12 11.18 12.99
CA TYR A 105 -4.72 10.42 14.17
C TYR A 105 -4.84 8.92 13.90
N VAL A 106 -3.73 8.18 14.08
CA VAL A 106 -3.68 6.71 13.96
C VAL A 106 -3.32 6.12 15.32
N ASN A 107 -4.10 5.15 15.79
CA ASN A 107 -3.80 4.41 17.01
C ASN A 107 -3.89 2.90 16.77
N ASN A 108 -2.74 2.27 16.56
CA ASN A 108 -2.57 0.85 16.30
C ASN A 108 -1.81 0.19 17.47
N THR A 109 -2.33 0.32 18.69
CA THR A 109 -1.76 -0.32 19.89
C THR A 109 -2.37 -1.71 20.16
N SER A 110 -1.52 -2.71 20.43
CA SER A 110 -1.97 -4.01 20.96
C SER A 110 -1.96 -3.98 22.49
N HIS A 111 -3.09 -4.33 23.12
CA HIS A 111 -3.20 -4.45 24.59
C HIS A 111 -3.09 -5.90 25.09
N THR A 112 -2.68 -6.83 24.23
CA THR A 112 -2.49 -8.25 24.57
C THR A 112 -1.02 -8.56 24.79
N SER A 113 -0.69 -9.69 25.41
CA SER A 113 0.69 -10.16 25.61
C SER A 113 1.43 -10.53 24.31
N SER A 114 0.78 -10.38 23.15
CA SER A 114 1.37 -10.66 21.83
C SER A 114 2.24 -9.49 21.41
N SER A 115 3.36 -9.75 20.72
CA SER A 115 4.19 -8.68 20.18
C SER A 115 3.35 -7.77 19.29
N ALA A 116 3.46 -6.45 19.43
CA ALA A 116 2.82 -5.47 18.55
C ALA A 116 3.49 -5.41 17.16
N ARG A 117 3.95 -6.56 16.66
CA ARG A 117 4.47 -6.70 15.30
C ARG A 117 3.34 -6.47 14.31
N ASN A 118 3.64 -5.78 13.22
CA ASN A 118 2.71 -5.44 12.14
C ASN A 118 1.56 -4.52 12.60
N THR A 119 1.74 -3.76 13.68
CA THR A 119 0.81 -2.68 14.03
C THR A 119 1.29 -1.36 13.43
N ASP A 120 1.76 -1.40 12.18
CA ASP A 120 2.30 -0.27 11.45
C ASP A 120 1.26 0.87 11.37
N GLY A 121 1.70 2.12 11.42
CA GLY A 121 0.79 3.26 11.33
C GLY A 121 0.28 3.47 9.92
N ALA A 122 1.20 3.56 8.96
CA ALA A 122 0.89 3.61 7.53
C ALA A 122 2.02 3.03 6.67
N ASP A 123 1.66 2.21 5.70
CA ASP A 123 2.58 1.67 4.69
C ASP A 123 2.25 2.25 3.31
N THR A 124 3.28 2.67 2.57
CA THR A 124 3.15 2.93 1.13
C THR A 124 3.75 1.75 0.37
N ILE A 125 3.01 1.14 -0.55
CA ILE A 125 3.51 0.06 -1.41
C ILE A 125 2.94 0.27 -2.82
N TYR A 126 3.80 0.24 -3.84
CA TYR A 126 3.44 0.60 -5.23
C TYR A 126 2.72 1.96 -5.32
N ALA A 127 3.16 2.94 -4.53
CA ALA A 127 2.49 4.21 -4.37
C ALA A 127 3.39 5.40 -4.70
N SER A 128 2.84 6.44 -5.31
CA SER A 128 3.59 7.65 -5.66
C SER A 128 2.83 8.92 -5.27
N ASN A 129 3.56 10.01 -4.99
CA ASN A 129 2.98 11.33 -4.72
C ASN A 129 2.09 11.35 -3.46
N ILE A 130 2.57 10.75 -2.38
CA ILE A 130 1.87 10.74 -1.08
C ILE A 130 2.46 11.78 -0.17
N THR A 131 1.60 12.57 0.49
CA THR A 131 2.02 13.47 1.57
C THR A 131 1.28 13.15 2.86
N PHE A 132 2.03 12.78 3.89
CA PHE A 132 1.59 12.64 5.28
C PHE A 132 1.89 13.95 6.02
N ASN A 133 0.88 14.76 6.31
CA ASN A 133 1.10 16.08 6.91
C ASN A 133 0.24 16.30 8.15
N ARG A 134 0.90 16.61 9.28
CA ARG A 134 0.31 16.75 10.62
C ARG A 134 -0.36 15.48 11.12
N TRP A 135 0.25 14.33 10.87
CA TRP A 135 -0.25 13.08 11.43
C TRP A 135 0.24 12.91 12.87
N HIS A 136 -0.53 12.21 13.70
CA HIS A 136 -0.07 11.68 14.98
C HIS A 136 -0.34 10.17 15.00
N VAL A 137 0.73 9.40 14.99
CA VAL A 137 0.69 7.94 14.94
C VAL A 137 1.17 7.40 16.28
N VAL A 138 0.32 6.63 16.95
CA VAL A 138 0.65 5.88 18.17
C VAL A 138 0.55 4.40 17.83
N ASN A 139 1.67 3.69 17.87
CA ASN A 139 1.69 2.29 17.44
C ASN A 139 2.82 1.47 18.07
N GLY A 140 2.96 0.21 17.64
CA GLY A 140 3.95 -0.73 18.17
C GLY A 140 4.99 -1.21 17.16
N ASP A 141 4.87 -0.80 15.90
CA ASP A 141 5.77 -1.17 14.80
C ASP A 141 6.12 0.07 13.94
N ASP A 142 6.40 -0.07 12.65
CA ASP A 142 6.73 1.06 11.76
C ASP A 142 5.66 2.18 11.84
N GLY A 143 6.05 3.40 12.19
CA GLY A 143 5.13 4.53 12.30
C GLY A 143 4.58 4.94 10.93
N ILE A 144 5.50 5.25 10.00
CA ILE A 144 5.21 5.35 8.57
C ILE A 144 6.33 4.63 7.84
N SER A 145 5.98 3.68 6.95
CA SER A 145 6.96 2.97 6.14
C SER A 145 6.73 3.14 4.66
N ALA A 146 7.77 3.50 3.92
CA ALA A 146 7.79 3.29 2.48
C ALA A 146 8.24 1.86 2.17
N LYS A 147 7.49 1.11 1.36
CA LYS A 147 7.80 -0.25 0.90
C LYS A 147 8.01 -0.25 -0.63
N ALA A 148 8.05 -1.44 -1.22
CA ALA A 148 8.36 -1.69 -2.62
C ALA A 148 7.66 -0.73 -3.60
N ASN A 149 8.43 -0.20 -4.55
CA ASN A 149 7.99 0.67 -5.65
C ASN A 149 7.21 1.90 -5.19
N SER A 150 7.71 2.54 -4.12
CA SER A 150 7.18 3.82 -3.67
C SER A 150 8.06 4.98 -4.14
N SER A 151 7.45 6.06 -4.66
CA SER A 151 8.19 7.28 -5.02
C SER A 151 7.53 8.56 -4.52
N ASP A 152 8.31 9.62 -4.33
CA ASP A 152 7.78 10.97 -4.04
C ASP A 152 6.86 10.95 -2.81
N ILE A 153 7.40 10.42 -1.72
CA ILE A 153 6.71 10.27 -0.44
C ILE A 153 7.22 11.35 0.51
N TYR A 154 6.30 12.17 1.00
CA TYR A 154 6.63 13.32 1.84
C TYR A 154 5.98 13.19 3.21
N VAL A 155 6.75 13.39 4.29
CA VAL A 155 6.24 13.39 5.66
C VAL A 155 6.57 14.73 6.32
N TYR A 156 5.55 15.47 6.75
CA TYR A 156 5.67 16.81 7.30
C TYR A 156 4.95 16.95 8.64
N ASP A 157 5.60 17.62 9.60
CA ASP A 157 4.95 18.11 10.81
C ASP A 157 4.24 17.00 11.62
N THR A 158 4.77 15.77 11.56
CA THR A 158 4.13 14.55 12.06
C THR A 158 4.77 14.07 13.37
N ILE A 159 3.94 13.56 14.28
CA ILE A 159 4.34 12.95 15.54
C ILE A 159 4.24 11.41 15.42
N LEU A 160 5.31 10.70 15.72
CA LEU A 160 5.33 9.23 15.81
C LEU A 160 5.66 8.83 17.25
N GLU A 161 4.82 8.00 17.84
CA GLU A 161 4.85 7.65 19.27
C GLU A 161 4.83 6.13 19.48
N ASP A 162 5.68 5.67 20.41
CA ASP A 162 5.89 4.28 20.89
C ASP A 162 6.40 3.25 19.85
N GLY A 163 6.16 3.44 18.56
CA GLY A 163 6.54 2.51 17.48
C GLY A 163 8.02 2.54 17.08
N GLN A 164 8.31 2.15 15.83
CA GLN A 164 9.66 2.15 15.26
C GLN A 164 10.06 3.46 14.58
N GLY A 165 9.13 4.40 14.42
CA GLY A 165 9.39 5.68 13.74
C GLY A 165 9.22 5.57 12.23
N LEU A 166 10.06 6.26 11.45
CA LEU A 166 10.04 6.14 9.99
C LEU A 166 10.85 4.92 9.53
N ALA A 167 10.27 4.16 8.61
CA ALA A 167 10.91 2.97 8.04
C ALA A 167 10.96 3.04 6.51
N MET A 168 12.00 2.40 5.95
CA MET A 168 12.14 2.18 4.52
C MET A 168 12.40 0.71 4.28
N GLY A 169 11.49 0.10 3.51
CA GLY A 169 11.45 -1.31 3.23
C GLY A 169 10.64 -2.12 4.24
N SER A 170 10.69 -3.44 4.20
CA SER A 170 11.63 -4.21 3.38
C SER A 170 11.40 -4.04 1.86
N ILE A 171 12.50 -4.01 1.11
CA ILE A 171 12.54 -4.24 -0.34
C ILE A 171 13.53 -5.36 -0.64
N GLY A 172 13.45 -5.96 -1.83
CA GLY A 172 14.28 -7.08 -2.25
C GLY A 172 13.82 -8.43 -1.68
N GLN A 173 12.52 -8.57 -1.44
CA GLN A 173 11.97 -9.76 -0.78
C GLN A 173 12.02 -11.02 -1.67
N PHE A 174 12.01 -10.85 -3.00
CA PHE A 174 11.95 -11.96 -3.97
C PHE A 174 13.13 -11.94 -4.97
N PRO A 175 13.78 -13.09 -5.25
CA PRO A 175 14.85 -13.17 -6.24
C PRO A 175 14.38 -12.78 -7.64
N GLY A 176 15.12 -11.88 -8.30
CA GLY A 176 14.83 -11.41 -9.65
C GLY A 176 13.77 -10.32 -9.74
N TRP A 177 13.20 -9.89 -8.61
CA TRP A 177 12.30 -8.74 -8.53
C TRP A 177 13.11 -7.50 -8.17
N TYR A 178 13.01 -6.47 -8.99
CA TYR A 178 13.61 -5.18 -8.72
C TYR A 178 12.55 -4.29 -8.07
N GLU A 179 12.88 -3.77 -6.89
CA GLU A 179 12.03 -2.88 -6.13
C GLU A 179 12.82 -1.63 -5.76
N TYR A 180 12.15 -0.48 -5.74
CA TYR A 180 12.77 0.79 -5.38
C TYR A 180 11.95 1.56 -4.34
N ILE A 181 12.64 2.43 -3.61
CA ILE A 181 12.05 3.55 -2.88
C ILE A 181 12.83 4.78 -3.33
N GLU A 182 12.15 5.77 -3.91
CA GLU A 182 12.77 6.97 -4.47
C GLU A 182 12.10 8.24 -3.93
N ASN A 183 12.86 9.33 -3.76
CA ASN A 183 12.33 10.63 -3.34
C ASN A 183 11.46 10.58 -2.07
N PHE A 184 11.93 9.87 -1.04
CA PHE A 184 11.35 9.95 0.30
C PHE A 184 11.94 11.15 1.04
N TYR A 185 11.09 12.05 1.53
CA TYR A 185 11.52 13.24 2.26
C TYR A 185 10.69 13.45 3.53
N ALA A 186 11.36 13.61 4.66
CA ALA A 186 10.73 13.87 5.95
C ALA A 186 11.27 15.15 6.58
N ARG A 187 10.40 16.02 7.08
CA ARG A 187 10.78 17.26 7.77
C ARG A 187 9.86 17.55 8.94
N ASN A 188 10.46 18.04 10.03
CA ASN A 188 9.76 18.41 11.26
C ASN A 188 8.99 17.21 11.85
N ILE A 189 9.70 16.11 12.06
CA ILE A 189 9.14 14.89 12.66
C ILE A 189 9.47 14.88 14.15
N THR A 190 8.46 14.68 14.97
CA THR A 190 8.63 14.50 16.42
C THR A 190 8.54 13.01 16.73
N LEU A 191 9.57 12.46 17.36
CA LEU A 191 9.63 11.07 17.78
C LEU A 191 9.51 10.98 19.29
N ILE A 192 8.52 10.24 19.79
CA ILE A 192 8.25 10.04 21.21
C ILE A 192 8.35 8.56 21.51
N ASN A 193 9.28 8.15 22.38
CA ASN A 193 9.49 6.74 22.76
C ASN A 193 9.68 5.76 21.59
N THR A 194 10.07 6.24 20.41
CA THR A 194 10.26 5.36 19.27
C THR A 194 11.54 4.55 19.41
N ARG A 195 11.55 3.34 18.85
CA ARG A 195 12.72 2.46 18.89
C ARG A 195 13.95 3.06 18.20
N TRP A 196 13.74 3.85 17.15
CA TRP A 196 14.80 4.44 16.34
C TRP A 196 14.59 5.96 16.24
N ALA A 197 15.68 6.73 16.28
CA ALA A 197 15.68 8.19 16.37
C ALA A 197 15.78 8.91 15.00
N MET A 198 15.74 8.16 13.90
CA MET A 198 16.16 8.52 12.53
C MET A 198 17.67 8.74 12.36
#